data_AF-A0A6C2TWT5-F1
#
_entry.id   AF-A0A6C2TWT5-F1
#
_cell.length_a   1.000
_cell.length_b   1.000
_cell.length_c   1.000
_cell.angle_alpha   90.00
_cell.angle_beta   90.00
_cell.angle_gamma   90.00
#
_symmetry.space_group_name_H-M   'P 1'
#
loop_
_entity.id
_entity.type
_entity.pdbx_description
1 polymer ?
#
loop_
_entity_poly.entity_id
_entity_poly.type
_entity_poly.pdbx_seq_one_letter_code
_entity_poly.pdbx_strand_id
1 'polypeptide(L)'
;MQPTLTKVHPISNHRLLLTYDNGEEREFDVAPYLDTGIFKELKDDTLFNSARVSFDTIEWNNGADLCPEVLYDESVPAGNHGRMVAESSPTYIAKDRKMKIVGVIPSRWGSTRFPGKSLAMISGKPMVQWVVERVKQAQKLDAVIVATDDERIADCVNGLNMDGVTVAMTRPDHPSGTDRIAEAVQDMDIDAVINVQGDEPLIDPALIDDLADVISSGEWDMATAATPIDNEDQIEDPSVVKAVFNRHGQALYFSRSSIPHIRDVTGEPEPGIYWRHIGIYAYRRDYLLKLVAEPPCALENLEKLEQLRALDMGCRMKVIQTQDFGIGVDTPEDVVKAEVLLNNL
;
A
#
# COMPACT_ATOMS: atom_id res chain seq x y z
N MET A 1 -8.76 7.06 30.08
CA MET A 1 -7.59 7.77 30.62
C MET A 1 -6.47 6.76 30.60
N GLN A 2 -5.39 7.01 29.85
CA GLN A 2 -4.23 6.12 29.84
C GLN A 2 -3.64 6.06 31.26
N PRO A 3 -3.14 4.90 31.71
CA PRO A 3 -2.53 4.79 33.03
C PRO A 3 -1.25 5.62 33.09
N THR A 4 -0.93 6.17 34.27
CA THR A 4 0.19 7.10 34.42
C THR A 4 1.50 6.34 34.59
N LEU A 5 2.54 6.73 33.84
CA LEU A 5 3.87 6.14 34.00
C LEU A 5 4.44 6.50 35.37
N THR A 6 4.89 5.49 36.11
CA THR A 6 5.44 5.67 37.46
C THR A 6 6.92 5.33 37.57
N LYS A 7 7.43 4.44 36.71
CA LYS A 7 8.85 4.06 36.68
C LYS A 7 9.31 3.76 35.25
N VAL A 8 10.59 4.03 35.01
CA VAL A 8 11.33 3.62 33.82
C VAL A 8 12.61 2.93 34.27
N HIS A 9 12.97 1.82 33.61
CA HIS A 9 14.24 1.13 33.80
C HIS A 9 14.86 0.80 32.44
N PRO A 10 16.00 1.40 32.09
CA PRO A 10 16.77 1.00 30.91
C PRO A 10 17.16 -0.48 30.96
N ILE A 11 16.95 -1.17 29.84
CA ILE A 11 17.34 -2.57 29.63
C ILE A 11 18.16 -2.68 28.34
N SER A 12 18.68 -3.87 28.02
CA SER A 12 19.59 -4.07 26.89
C SER A 12 18.97 -3.71 25.53
N ASN A 13 19.82 -3.33 24.56
CA ASN A 13 19.45 -3.00 23.18
C ASN A 13 18.54 -1.76 23.06
N HIS A 14 18.87 -0.68 23.80
CA HIS A 14 18.14 0.60 23.75
C HIS A 14 16.64 0.45 24.03
N ARG A 15 16.30 -0.44 24.96
CA ARG A 15 14.92 -0.68 25.42
C ARG A 15 14.70 -0.16 26.82
N LEU A 16 13.46 0.14 27.14
CA LEU A 16 13.02 0.60 28.46
C LEU A 16 11.92 -0.32 28.99
N LEU A 17 12.04 -0.74 30.24
CA LEU A 17 10.92 -1.33 30.99
C LEU A 17 10.16 -0.20 31.70
N LEU A 18 8.88 -0.08 31.36
CA LEU A 18 7.96 0.94 31.84
C LEU A 18 7.02 0.31 32.87
N THR A 19 6.80 0.95 34.01
CA THR A 19 5.82 0.52 35.02
C THR A 19 4.76 1.60 35.21
N TYR A 20 3.50 1.22 35.10
CA TYR A 20 2.36 2.11 35.22
C TYR A 20 1.67 2.00 36.59
N ASP A 21 0.89 3.01 36.96
CA ASP A 21 0.18 3.12 38.25
C ASP A 21 -0.83 2.00 38.50
N ASN A 22 -1.40 1.43 37.43
CA ASN A 22 -2.26 0.26 37.44
C ASN A 22 -1.51 -1.07 37.68
N GLY A 23 -0.17 -1.03 37.81
CA GLY A 23 0.69 -2.20 38.00
C GLY A 23 1.09 -2.93 36.72
N GLU A 24 0.71 -2.41 35.56
CA GLU A 24 1.13 -2.93 34.25
C GLU A 24 2.60 -2.61 34.00
N GLU A 25 3.34 -3.59 33.48
CA GLU A 25 4.70 -3.39 32.99
C GLU A 25 4.72 -3.58 31.48
N ARG A 26 5.45 -2.71 30.77
CA ARG A 26 5.57 -2.75 29.30
C ARG A 26 7.02 -2.50 28.88
N GLU A 27 7.46 -3.12 27.79
CA GLU A 27 8.75 -2.84 27.16
C GLU A 27 8.58 -1.87 26.00
N PHE A 28 9.38 -0.81 25.96
CA PHE A 28 9.40 0.20 24.90
C PHE A 28 10.74 0.17 24.17
N ASP A 29 10.70 0.16 22.84
CA ASP A 29 11.89 0.11 21.98
C ASP A 29 12.25 1.52 21.50
N VAL A 30 13.39 2.05 21.96
CA VAL A 30 13.86 3.40 21.59
C VAL A 30 14.64 3.37 20.27
N ALA A 31 15.03 2.19 19.76
CA ALA A 31 15.84 2.05 18.55
C ALA A 31 15.31 2.82 17.33
N PRO A 32 13.98 2.86 17.04
CA PRO A 32 13.44 3.60 15.90
C PRO A 32 13.74 5.11 15.93
N TYR A 33 13.96 5.67 17.13
CA TYR A 33 14.15 7.11 17.34
C TYR A 33 15.61 7.53 17.23
N LEU A 34 16.56 6.60 17.38
CA LEU A 34 18.00 6.87 17.50
C LEU A 34 18.63 7.50 16.25
N ASP A 35 17.96 7.55 15.11
CA ASP A 35 18.47 8.20 13.89
C ASP A 35 17.89 9.60 13.66
N THR A 36 17.17 10.15 14.65
CA THR A 36 16.45 11.42 14.53
C THR A 36 16.86 12.45 15.59
N GLY A 37 17.06 13.70 15.16
CA GLY A 37 17.22 14.87 16.04
C GLY A 37 18.06 14.65 17.31
N ILE A 38 17.48 15.03 18.46
CA ILE A 38 18.09 14.98 19.79
C ILE A 38 18.27 13.53 20.32
N PHE A 39 17.57 12.55 19.73
CA PHE A 39 17.64 11.14 20.11
C PHE A 39 18.88 10.43 19.57
N LYS A 40 19.60 11.01 18.59
CA LYS A 40 20.85 10.45 18.06
C LYS A 40 21.92 10.23 19.13
N GLU A 41 21.95 11.10 20.13
CA GLU A 41 22.91 11.02 21.22
C GLU A 41 22.61 9.84 22.16
N LEU A 42 21.36 9.34 22.18
CA LEU A 42 20.98 8.18 23.00
C LEU A 42 21.59 6.85 22.50
N LYS A 43 22.34 6.87 21.39
CA LYS A 43 23.22 5.75 21.03
C LYS A 43 24.35 5.54 22.04
N ASP A 44 24.72 6.58 22.79
CA ASP A 44 25.64 6.45 23.92
C ASP A 44 24.91 5.83 25.12
N ASP A 45 25.40 4.68 25.58
CA ASP A 45 24.76 3.93 26.68
C ASP A 45 24.74 4.73 27.99
N THR A 46 25.73 5.60 28.24
CA THR A 46 25.75 6.40 29.47
C THR A 46 24.61 7.40 29.47
N LEU A 47 24.38 8.05 28.32
CA LEU A 47 23.27 8.95 28.15
C LEU A 47 21.94 8.22 28.11
N PHE A 48 21.81 7.10 27.39
CA PHE A 48 20.59 6.27 27.36
C PHE A 48 20.16 5.84 28.77
N ASN A 49 21.11 5.41 29.59
CA ASN A 49 20.85 4.97 30.96
C ASN A 49 20.47 6.11 31.92
N SER A 50 20.49 7.37 31.46
CA SER A 50 20.00 8.51 32.25
C SER A 50 18.48 8.72 32.21
N ALA A 51 17.74 7.86 31.49
CA ALA A 51 16.28 7.91 31.39
C ALA A 51 15.63 8.00 32.78
N ARG A 52 14.75 8.98 32.96
CA ARG A 52 13.98 9.16 34.20
C ARG A 52 12.54 9.54 33.88
N VAL A 53 11.62 9.21 34.79
CA VAL A 53 10.25 9.72 34.72
C VAL A 53 10.23 11.19 35.11
N SER A 54 9.59 12.02 34.30
CA SER A 54 9.36 13.44 34.54
C SER A 54 7.87 13.69 34.34
N PHE A 55 7.13 13.97 35.42
CA PHE A 55 5.65 13.94 35.42
C PHE A 55 5.08 12.59 34.97
N ASP A 56 4.51 12.51 33.77
CA ASP A 56 3.96 11.32 33.12
C ASP A 56 4.76 10.87 31.88
N THR A 57 5.85 11.59 31.55
CA THR A 57 6.74 11.35 30.40
C THR A 57 8.09 10.75 30.84
N ILE A 58 8.92 10.37 29.87
CA ILE A 58 10.34 10.04 30.07
C ILE A 58 11.20 11.17 29.53
N GLU A 59 12.25 11.51 30.27
CA GLU A 59 13.23 12.52 29.90
C GLU A 59 14.66 11.99 30.09
N TRP A 60 15.58 12.37 29.21
CA TRP A 60 17.02 12.11 29.31
C TRP A 60 17.81 13.38 29.65
N ASN A 61 19.05 13.22 30.13
CA ASN A 61 19.89 14.35 30.55
C ASN A 61 20.23 15.36 29.45
N ASN A 62 20.12 14.98 28.17
CA ASN A 62 20.32 15.89 27.05
C ASN A 62 19.05 16.69 26.71
N GLY A 63 17.94 16.47 27.43
CA GLY A 63 16.66 17.13 27.21
C GLY A 63 15.75 16.44 26.19
N ALA A 64 16.12 15.26 25.69
CA ALA A 64 15.21 14.43 24.90
C ALA A 64 14.06 13.93 25.79
N ASP A 65 12.83 13.95 25.27
CA ASP A 65 11.64 13.48 25.97
C ASP A 65 10.69 12.71 25.05
N LEU A 66 9.90 11.78 25.60
CA LEU A 66 8.90 11.00 24.85
C LEU A 66 7.54 11.07 25.53
N CYS A 67 6.54 11.63 24.85
CA CYS A 67 5.24 11.85 25.45
C CYS A 67 4.55 10.55 25.93
N PRO A 68 3.66 10.63 26.94
CA PRO A 68 3.05 9.45 27.56
C PRO A 68 2.28 8.56 26.57
N GLU A 69 1.66 9.17 25.56
CA GLU A 69 0.86 8.49 24.54
C GLU A 69 1.72 7.55 23.70
N VAL A 70 2.87 8.03 23.19
CA VAL A 70 3.83 7.23 22.44
C VAL A 70 4.36 6.07 23.29
N LEU A 71 4.72 6.37 24.55
CA LEU A 71 5.24 5.36 25.46
C LEU A 71 4.24 4.23 25.73
N TYR A 72 2.94 4.53 25.81
CA TYR A 72 1.92 3.51 26.06
C TYR A 72 1.48 2.76 24.79
N ASP A 73 1.28 3.49 23.69
CA ASP A 73 0.71 2.94 22.45
C ASP A 73 1.73 2.08 21.68
N GLU A 74 3.03 2.41 21.78
CA GLU A 74 4.10 1.69 21.07
C GLU A 74 4.87 0.69 21.93
N SER A 75 4.63 0.64 23.25
CA SER A 75 5.23 -0.39 24.12
C SER A 75 4.43 -1.69 24.12
N VAL A 76 5.04 -2.80 24.52
CA VAL A 76 4.40 -4.12 24.58
C VAL A 76 4.36 -4.66 26.01
N PRO A 77 3.30 -5.37 26.46
CA PRO A 77 3.22 -5.91 27.84
C PRO A 77 4.40 -6.83 28.22
N ALA A 78 4.94 -6.64 29.42
CA ALA A 78 6.04 -7.43 29.95
C ALA A 78 5.55 -8.72 30.65
N GLY A 79 5.91 -9.88 30.08
CA GLY A 79 5.66 -11.23 30.63
C GLY A 79 5.53 -12.27 29.52
N ASN A 80 6.29 -13.36 29.44
CA ASN A 80 6.54 -14.35 30.49
C ASN A 80 7.89 -15.08 30.24
N HIS A 81 9.00 -14.61 30.81
CA HIS A 81 10.33 -15.25 30.68
C HIS A 81 10.71 -16.00 31.97
N GLY A 82 10.33 -17.27 32.12
CA GLY A 82 10.77 -18.06 33.28
C GLY A 82 10.24 -19.49 33.43
N ARG A 83 10.79 -20.44 32.64
CA ARG A 83 11.13 -21.84 33.03
C ARG A 83 11.58 -22.62 31.80
N MET A 84 12.89 -22.86 31.70
CA MET A 84 13.44 -23.86 30.78
C MET A 84 12.99 -25.25 31.25
N VAL A 85 12.00 -25.81 30.57
CA VAL A 85 11.81 -27.26 30.51
C VAL A 85 12.21 -27.65 29.09
N ALA A 86 13.16 -28.56 28.99
CA ALA A 86 13.68 -29.06 27.73
C ALA A 86 12.61 -29.89 27.01
N GLU A 87 11.67 -29.21 26.38
CA GLU A 87 10.79 -29.76 25.36
C GLU A 87 10.98 -28.88 24.12
N SER A 88 11.50 -29.53 23.08
CA SER A 88 11.76 -29.02 21.73
C SER A 88 11.18 -27.64 21.42
N SER A 89 12.07 -26.68 21.22
CA SER A 89 11.79 -25.35 20.67
C SER A 89 10.71 -25.40 19.59
N PRO A 90 9.64 -24.57 19.64
CA PRO A 90 9.14 -24.00 18.40
C PRO A 90 10.23 -23.03 17.97
N THR A 91 11.16 -23.54 17.19
CA THR A 91 12.04 -22.75 16.34
C THR A 91 11.22 -21.59 15.79
N TYR A 92 11.61 -20.33 16.07
CA TYR A 92 11.18 -19.23 15.23
C TYR A 92 11.82 -19.46 13.85
N ILE A 93 11.14 -20.26 13.03
CA ILE A 93 11.26 -20.32 11.58
C ILE A 93 10.19 -19.31 11.11
N ALA A 94 10.48 -18.27 10.32
CA ALA A 94 11.66 -17.96 9.54
C ALA A 94 11.76 -16.44 9.31
N LYS A 95 12.99 -15.91 9.19
CA LYS A 95 13.27 -14.78 8.30
C LYS A 95 14.16 -15.28 7.16
N ASP A 96 13.57 -16.17 6.36
CA ASP A 96 14.14 -16.66 5.10
C ASP A 96 13.05 -17.17 4.11
N ARG A 97 11.76 -17.08 4.45
CA ARG A 97 10.71 -17.30 3.45
C ARG A 97 10.54 -15.99 2.68
N LYS A 98 11.00 -15.99 1.42
CA LYS A 98 10.66 -14.95 0.44
C LYS A 98 9.13 -14.73 0.48
N MET A 99 8.68 -13.49 0.67
CA MET A 99 7.25 -13.18 0.60
C MET A 99 6.71 -13.63 -0.75
N LYS A 100 5.55 -14.29 -0.72
CA LYS A 100 4.87 -14.73 -1.92
C LYS A 100 3.90 -13.64 -2.38
N ILE A 101 4.23 -13.01 -3.50
CA ILE A 101 3.51 -11.88 -4.06
C ILE A 101 2.92 -12.28 -5.41
N VAL A 102 1.63 -12.01 -5.61
CA VAL A 102 0.97 -12.29 -6.90
C VAL A 102 0.43 -11.00 -7.51
N GLY A 103 0.55 -10.88 -8.82
CA GLY A 103 -0.15 -9.86 -9.58
C GLY A 103 -1.55 -10.37 -9.91
N VAL A 104 -2.59 -9.58 -9.62
CA VAL A 104 -3.96 -9.91 -9.97
C VAL A 104 -4.51 -8.84 -10.89
N ILE A 105 -5.03 -9.28 -12.04
CA ILE A 105 -5.59 -8.43 -13.08
C ILE A 105 -7.11 -8.64 -13.08
N PRO A 106 -7.91 -7.74 -12.47
CA PRO A 106 -9.36 -7.80 -12.56
C PRO A 106 -9.80 -7.47 -13.99
N SER A 107 -10.57 -8.37 -14.60
CA SER A 107 -11.06 -8.22 -15.97
C SER A 107 -12.51 -8.71 -16.06
N ARG A 108 -13.44 -7.79 -16.31
CA ARG A 108 -14.87 -8.10 -16.43
C ARG A 108 -15.39 -7.82 -17.84
N TRP A 109 -16.41 -8.54 -18.25
CA TRP A 109 -17.07 -8.25 -19.53
C TRP A 109 -17.85 -6.93 -19.52
N GLY A 110 -18.49 -6.64 -18.38
CA GLY A 110 -19.51 -5.60 -18.22
C GLY A 110 -19.00 -4.16 -18.11
N SER A 111 -18.20 -3.69 -19.07
CA SER A 111 -17.96 -2.25 -19.22
C SER A 111 -19.13 -1.60 -19.97
N THR A 112 -19.86 -0.69 -19.32
CA THR A 112 -21.02 -0.01 -19.93
C THR A 112 -20.64 0.85 -21.13
N ARG A 113 -19.47 1.50 -21.07
CA ARG A 113 -18.97 2.41 -22.10
C ARG A 113 -18.25 1.67 -23.24
N PHE A 114 -17.69 0.50 -22.95
CA PHE A 114 -16.95 -0.29 -23.92
C PHE A 114 -17.14 -1.80 -23.66
N PRO A 115 -18.29 -2.38 -24.05
CA PRO A 115 -18.56 -3.79 -23.82
C PRO A 115 -17.50 -4.71 -24.44
N GLY A 116 -17.01 -5.68 -23.67
CA GLY A 116 -15.94 -6.58 -24.13
C GLY A 116 -14.55 -5.92 -24.21
N LYS A 117 -14.35 -4.78 -23.53
CA LYS A 117 -13.09 -4.01 -23.47
C LYS A 117 -11.84 -4.88 -23.40
N SER A 118 -11.83 -5.84 -22.47
CA SER A 118 -10.66 -6.72 -22.23
C SER A 118 -10.27 -7.58 -23.44
N LEU A 119 -11.19 -7.86 -24.35
CA LEU A 119 -10.91 -8.57 -25.61
C LEU A 119 -10.85 -7.64 -26.83
N ALA A 120 -10.93 -6.33 -26.63
CA ALA A 120 -10.71 -5.38 -27.70
C ALA A 120 -9.31 -5.56 -28.28
N MET A 121 -9.21 -5.58 -29.60
CA MET A 121 -7.92 -5.73 -30.29
C MET A 121 -7.19 -4.40 -30.29
N ILE A 122 -5.93 -4.44 -29.86
CA ILE A 122 -4.99 -3.31 -29.85
C ILE A 122 -3.72 -3.81 -30.52
N SER A 123 -3.32 -3.23 -31.65
CA SER A 123 -2.11 -3.63 -32.39
C SER A 123 -2.00 -5.15 -32.61
N GLY A 124 -3.13 -5.80 -32.92
CA GLY A 124 -3.18 -7.23 -33.24
C GLY A 124 -3.23 -8.20 -32.05
N LYS A 125 -3.30 -7.72 -30.80
CA LYS A 125 -3.53 -8.57 -29.61
C LYS A 125 -4.74 -8.08 -28.80
N PRO A 126 -5.48 -8.98 -28.12
CA PRO A 126 -6.50 -8.58 -27.14
C PRO A 126 -5.87 -7.73 -26.02
N MET A 127 -6.59 -6.73 -25.51
CA MET A 127 -6.09 -5.85 -24.46
C MET A 127 -5.61 -6.62 -23.21
N VAL A 128 -6.35 -7.64 -22.78
CA VAL A 128 -5.97 -8.47 -21.63
C VAL A 128 -4.62 -9.16 -21.84
N GLN A 129 -4.29 -9.54 -23.08
CA GLN A 129 -3.00 -10.14 -23.40
C GLN A 129 -1.87 -9.12 -23.21
N TRP A 130 -2.03 -7.87 -23.64
CA TRP A 130 -1.03 -6.82 -23.40
C TRP A 130 -0.75 -6.64 -21.91
N VAL A 131 -1.81 -6.53 -21.09
CA VAL A 131 -1.64 -6.37 -19.64
C VAL A 131 -0.94 -7.58 -19.03
N VAL A 132 -1.36 -8.81 -19.36
CA VAL A 132 -0.74 -10.04 -18.87
C VAL A 132 0.75 -10.10 -19.23
N GLU A 133 1.10 -9.79 -20.48
CA GLU A 133 2.49 -9.79 -20.95
C GLU A 133 3.34 -8.75 -20.20
N ARG A 134 2.81 -7.55 -19.94
CA ARG A 134 3.50 -6.51 -19.17
C ARG A 134 3.69 -6.91 -17.71
N VAL A 135 2.64 -7.36 -17.04
CA VAL A 135 2.71 -7.82 -15.64
C VAL A 135 3.70 -8.98 -15.50
N LYS A 136 3.78 -9.87 -16.49
CA LYS A 136 4.75 -10.98 -16.50
C LYS A 136 6.21 -10.57 -16.63
N GLN A 137 6.49 -9.35 -17.05
CA GLN A 137 7.86 -8.83 -17.10
C GLN A 137 8.35 -8.34 -15.74
N ALA A 138 7.46 -8.17 -14.76
CA ALA A 138 7.83 -7.83 -13.39
C ALA A 138 8.60 -9.00 -12.75
N GLN A 139 9.72 -8.70 -12.08
CA GLN A 139 10.65 -9.71 -11.58
C GLN A 139 10.30 -10.22 -10.18
N LYS A 140 9.46 -9.49 -9.44
CA LYS A 140 9.17 -9.76 -8.03
C LYS A 140 7.83 -10.46 -7.79
N LEU A 141 7.08 -10.75 -8.85
CA LEU A 141 5.85 -11.53 -8.76
C LEU A 141 6.14 -13.03 -8.88
N ASP A 142 5.54 -13.83 -8.00
CA ASP A 142 5.63 -15.30 -8.07
C ASP A 142 4.59 -15.90 -9.02
N ALA A 143 3.48 -15.21 -9.25
CA ALA A 143 2.46 -15.60 -10.22
C ALA A 143 1.63 -14.40 -10.70
N VAL A 144 0.95 -14.59 -11.83
CA VAL A 144 -0.03 -13.65 -12.37
C VAL A 144 -1.37 -14.36 -12.46
N ILE A 145 -2.43 -13.68 -12.02
CA ILE A 145 -3.79 -14.22 -11.98
C ILE A 145 -4.69 -13.23 -12.71
N VAL A 146 -5.46 -13.69 -13.69
CA VAL A 146 -6.55 -12.90 -14.27
C VAL A 146 -7.83 -13.29 -13.54
N ALA A 147 -8.42 -12.34 -12.82
CA ALA A 147 -9.67 -12.54 -12.09
C ALA A 147 -10.84 -12.07 -12.96
N THR A 148 -11.68 -13.00 -13.41
CA THR A 148 -12.74 -12.70 -14.38
C THR A 148 -14.06 -13.40 -14.07
N ASP A 149 -15.16 -12.84 -14.58
CA ASP A 149 -16.51 -13.42 -14.55
C ASP A 149 -16.95 -14.00 -15.91
N ASP A 150 -16.10 -13.95 -16.93
CA ASP A 150 -16.45 -14.29 -18.30
C ASP A 150 -15.55 -15.37 -18.90
N GLU A 151 -16.18 -16.46 -19.35
CA GLU A 151 -15.49 -17.60 -19.97
C GLU A 151 -14.68 -17.21 -21.22
N ARG A 152 -15.10 -16.20 -21.99
CA ARG A 152 -14.34 -15.79 -23.19
C ARG A 152 -13.02 -15.13 -22.82
N ILE A 153 -13.00 -14.39 -21.71
CA ILE A 153 -11.78 -13.79 -21.16
C ILE A 153 -10.90 -14.90 -20.61
N ALA A 154 -11.48 -15.86 -19.87
CA ALA A 154 -10.77 -17.02 -19.35
C ALA A 154 -10.12 -17.84 -20.47
N ASP A 155 -10.87 -18.17 -21.52
CA ASP A 155 -10.41 -18.90 -22.70
C ASP A 155 -9.28 -18.16 -23.42
N CYS A 156 -9.40 -16.84 -23.58
CA CYS A 156 -8.36 -16.01 -24.17
C CYS A 156 -7.04 -16.11 -23.39
N VAL A 157 -7.09 -15.98 -22.06
CA VAL A 157 -5.91 -16.03 -21.19
C VAL A 157 -5.31 -17.43 -21.12
N ASN A 158 -6.14 -18.46 -20.96
CA ASN A 158 -5.69 -19.86 -20.97
C ASN A 158 -5.05 -20.23 -22.32
N GLY A 159 -5.58 -19.71 -23.43
CA GLY A 159 -5.03 -19.90 -24.76
C GLY A 159 -3.63 -19.30 -24.97
N LEU A 160 -3.20 -18.35 -24.12
CA LEU A 160 -1.84 -17.79 -24.18
C LEU A 160 -0.77 -18.82 -23.78
N ASN A 161 -1.13 -19.86 -23.01
CA ASN A 161 -0.22 -20.91 -22.54
C ASN A 161 1.07 -20.35 -21.91
N MET A 162 0.95 -19.29 -21.10
CA MET A 162 2.08 -18.64 -20.43
C MET A 162 2.32 -19.23 -19.04
N ASP A 163 3.52 -19.74 -18.79
CA ASP A 163 3.89 -20.30 -17.49
C ASP A 163 3.69 -19.31 -16.36
N GLY A 164 3.03 -19.73 -15.28
CA GLY A 164 2.74 -18.91 -14.09
C GLY A 164 1.71 -17.79 -14.33
N VAL A 165 0.95 -17.84 -15.43
CA VAL A 165 -0.32 -17.11 -15.59
C VAL A 165 -1.45 -18.09 -15.34
N THR A 166 -2.44 -17.70 -14.54
CA THR A 166 -3.64 -18.50 -14.29
C THR A 166 -4.89 -17.63 -14.35
N VAL A 167 -6.05 -18.26 -14.48
CA VAL A 167 -7.35 -17.59 -14.41
C VAL A 167 -8.06 -17.99 -13.12
N ALA A 168 -8.60 -17.01 -12.41
CA ALA A 168 -9.53 -17.21 -11.31
C ALA A 168 -10.92 -16.77 -11.74
N MET A 169 -11.86 -17.72 -11.82
CA MET A 169 -13.26 -17.39 -12.04
C MET A 169 -13.84 -16.78 -10.77
N THR A 170 -14.51 -15.65 -10.94
CA THR A 170 -15.05 -14.82 -9.86
C THR A 170 -16.51 -14.52 -10.11
N ARG A 171 -17.25 -14.14 -9.07
CA ARG A 171 -18.67 -13.83 -9.20
C ARG A 171 -18.89 -12.61 -10.11
N PRO A 172 -20.02 -12.57 -10.84
CA PRO A 172 -20.32 -11.47 -11.76
C PRO A 172 -20.85 -10.21 -11.06
N ASP A 173 -21.25 -10.29 -9.79
CA ASP A 173 -21.95 -9.25 -9.03
C ASP A 173 -21.05 -8.48 -8.06
N HIS A 174 -19.73 -8.60 -8.20
CA HIS A 174 -18.78 -7.80 -7.41
C HIS A 174 -18.94 -6.30 -7.69
N PRO A 175 -19.03 -5.45 -6.65
CA PRO A 175 -19.23 -4.02 -6.83
C PRO A 175 -17.97 -3.33 -7.36
N SER A 176 -16.78 -3.86 -7.05
CA SER A 176 -15.49 -3.29 -7.45
C SER A 176 -14.50 -4.31 -8.01
N GLY A 177 -13.39 -3.80 -8.57
CA GLY A 177 -12.22 -4.61 -8.89
C GLY A 177 -11.52 -5.15 -7.63
N THR A 178 -11.53 -4.38 -6.54
CA THR A 178 -10.92 -4.74 -5.25
C THR A 178 -11.61 -5.97 -4.62
N ASP A 179 -12.94 -6.03 -4.65
CA ASP A 179 -13.72 -7.19 -4.19
C ASP A 179 -13.41 -8.44 -5.02
N ARG A 180 -13.28 -8.26 -6.34
CA ARG A 180 -12.97 -9.35 -7.28
C ARG A 180 -11.60 -9.95 -7.02
N ILE A 181 -10.57 -9.13 -6.84
CA ILE A 181 -9.23 -9.65 -6.53
C ILE A 181 -9.19 -10.33 -5.17
N ALA A 182 -9.96 -9.84 -4.19
CA ALA A 182 -10.02 -10.44 -2.86
C ALA A 182 -10.62 -11.84 -2.91
N GLU A 183 -11.69 -12.05 -3.68
CA GLU A 183 -12.24 -13.40 -3.93
C GLU A 183 -11.20 -14.30 -4.61
N ALA A 184 -10.53 -13.80 -5.65
CA ALA A 184 -9.54 -14.58 -6.40
C ALA A 184 -8.39 -15.11 -5.54
N VAL A 185 -8.02 -14.40 -4.46
CA VAL A 185 -6.91 -14.79 -3.58
C VAL A 185 -7.35 -15.31 -2.21
N GLN A 186 -8.66 -15.41 -1.95
CA GLN A 186 -9.19 -15.67 -0.62
C GLN A 186 -8.65 -16.96 -0.01
N ASP A 187 -8.51 -18.03 -0.80
CA ASP A 187 -8.07 -19.33 -0.31
C ASP A 187 -6.58 -19.62 -0.63
N MET A 188 -5.84 -18.61 -1.09
CA MET A 188 -4.44 -18.75 -1.46
C MET A 188 -3.50 -18.50 -0.27
N ASP A 189 -2.49 -19.35 -0.11
CA ASP A 189 -1.34 -19.09 0.76
C ASP A 189 -0.36 -18.16 0.03
N ILE A 190 -0.57 -16.85 0.20
CA ILE A 190 0.24 -15.74 -0.30
C ILE A 190 0.32 -14.63 0.76
N ASP A 191 1.30 -13.75 0.65
CA ASP A 191 1.53 -12.66 1.60
C ASP A 191 0.97 -11.32 1.11
N ALA A 192 1.08 -11.04 -0.19
CA ALA A 192 0.67 -9.77 -0.79
C ALA A 192 0.12 -9.92 -2.21
N VAL A 193 -0.65 -8.91 -2.61
CA VAL A 193 -1.31 -8.82 -3.93
C VAL A 193 -0.97 -7.49 -4.56
N ILE A 194 -0.54 -7.50 -5.82
CA ILE A 194 -0.49 -6.30 -6.67
C ILE A 194 -1.71 -6.30 -7.58
N ASN A 195 -2.63 -5.37 -7.36
CA ASN A 195 -3.80 -5.13 -8.21
C ASN A 195 -3.39 -4.27 -9.42
N VAL A 196 -3.34 -4.88 -10.60
CA VAL A 196 -3.01 -4.20 -11.86
C VAL A 196 -4.26 -4.13 -12.71
N GLN A 197 -4.73 -2.92 -13.04
CA GLN A 197 -5.98 -2.76 -13.78
C GLN A 197 -5.91 -3.44 -15.16
N GLY A 198 -6.97 -4.16 -15.52
CA GLY A 198 -7.06 -4.90 -16.78
C GLY A 198 -7.17 -4.03 -18.04
N ASP A 199 -7.13 -2.71 -17.90
CA ASP A 199 -7.24 -1.70 -18.95
C ASP A 199 -6.00 -0.80 -19.10
N GLU A 200 -4.89 -1.17 -18.48
CA GLU A 200 -3.60 -0.49 -18.59
C GLU A 200 -2.60 -1.33 -19.41
N PRO A 201 -2.77 -1.46 -20.75
CA PRO A 201 -1.91 -2.30 -21.59
C PRO A 201 -0.44 -1.84 -21.64
N LEU A 202 -0.14 -0.64 -21.13
CA LEU A 202 1.19 -0.04 -21.10
C LEU A 202 1.83 -0.02 -19.71
N ILE A 203 1.21 -0.62 -18.70
CA ILE A 203 1.73 -0.59 -17.31
C ILE A 203 3.22 -0.94 -17.25
N ASP A 204 4.00 -0.15 -16.51
CA ASP A 204 5.43 -0.36 -16.31
C ASP A 204 5.70 -1.51 -15.31
N PRO A 205 6.40 -2.58 -15.72
CA PRO A 205 6.85 -3.65 -14.85
C PRO A 205 7.71 -3.15 -13.68
N ALA A 206 8.49 -2.08 -13.88
CA ALA A 206 9.31 -1.52 -12.81
C ALA A 206 8.43 -0.95 -11.68
N LEU A 207 7.29 -0.32 -12.02
CA LEU A 207 6.35 0.17 -11.02
C LEU A 207 5.73 -0.97 -10.19
N ILE A 208 5.46 -2.12 -10.83
CA ILE A 208 4.99 -3.33 -10.15
C ILE A 208 6.05 -3.83 -9.16
N ASP A 209 7.32 -3.85 -9.59
CA ASP A 209 8.45 -4.27 -8.75
C ASP A 209 8.72 -3.28 -7.59
N ASP A 210 8.52 -1.98 -7.79
CA ASP A 210 8.64 -0.96 -6.74
C ASP A 210 7.54 -1.11 -5.68
N LEU A 211 6.30 -1.37 -6.13
CA LEU A 211 5.19 -1.67 -5.24
C LEU A 211 5.41 -2.96 -4.44
N ALA A 212 5.98 -3.98 -5.08
CA ALA A 212 6.35 -5.23 -4.43
C ALA A 212 7.43 -5.02 -3.35
N ASP A 213 8.41 -4.15 -3.57
CA ASP A 213 9.41 -3.80 -2.55
C ASP A 213 8.79 -3.08 -1.37
N VAL A 214 7.95 -2.07 -1.64
CA VAL A 214 7.29 -1.28 -0.60
C VAL A 214 6.47 -2.19 0.30
N ILE A 215 5.64 -3.07 -0.26
CA ILE A 215 4.81 -3.96 0.55
C ILE A 215 5.65 -5.01 1.29
N SER A 216 6.79 -5.41 0.73
CA SER A 216 7.75 -6.34 1.36
C SER A 216 8.49 -5.78 2.56
N SER A 217 8.56 -4.46 2.71
CA SER A 217 9.12 -3.84 3.92
C SER A 217 8.33 -4.20 5.18
N GLY A 218 7.03 -4.50 5.05
CA GLY A 218 6.12 -4.74 6.18
C GLY A 218 5.70 -3.48 6.94
N GLU A 219 6.20 -2.31 6.56
CA GLU A 219 5.85 -1.02 7.17
C GLU A 219 4.46 -0.51 6.75
N TRP A 220 3.99 -0.96 5.58
CA TRP A 220 2.78 -0.46 4.93
C TRP A 220 1.74 -1.56 4.79
N ASP A 221 0.49 -1.20 5.00
CA ASP A 221 -0.65 -2.12 4.83
C ASP A 221 -1.08 -2.17 3.35
N MET A 222 -0.88 -1.05 2.66
CA MET A 222 -1.24 -0.81 1.28
C MET A 222 -0.23 0.15 0.63
N ALA A 223 -0.04 0.05 -0.68
CA ALA A 223 0.70 1.04 -1.45
C ALA A 223 0.01 1.34 -2.78
N THR A 224 0.27 2.51 -3.33
CA THR A 224 -0.18 2.95 -4.65
C THR A 224 0.86 3.87 -5.27
N ALA A 225 0.56 4.46 -6.42
CA ALA A 225 1.45 5.35 -7.14
C ALA A 225 0.78 6.67 -7.52
N ALA A 226 1.61 7.69 -7.75
CA ALA A 226 1.20 8.95 -8.30
C ALA A 226 2.25 9.49 -9.27
N THR A 227 1.80 10.28 -10.23
CA THR A 227 2.64 10.94 -11.24
C THR A 227 2.38 12.45 -11.22
N PRO A 228 3.38 13.31 -11.49
CA PRO A 228 3.15 14.75 -11.54
C PRO A 228 2.10 15.12 -12.58
N ILE A 229 1.32 16.16 -12.29
CA ILE A 229 0.40 16.78 -13.25
C ILE A 229 1.13 17.95 -13.93
N ASP A 230 1.41 17.79 -15.23
CA ASP A 230 2.12 18.80 -16.02
C ASP A 230 1.18 19.69 -16.86
N ASN A 231 -0.11 19.36 -16.93
CA ASN A 231 -1.12 20.12 -17.65
C ASN A 231 -2.17 20.66 -16.68
N GLU A 232 -2.35 21.98 -16.66
CA GLU A 232 -3.34 22.66 -15.82
C GLU A 232 -4.77 22.14 -16.04
N ASP A 233 -5.13 21.75 -17.27
CA ASP A 233 -6.46 21.21 -17.57
C ASP A 233 -6.76 19.93 -16.76
N GLN A 234 -5.73 19.15 -16.41
CA GLN A 234 -5.89 17.93 -15.61
C GLN A 234 -6.07 18.22 -14.12
N ILE A 235 -5.67 19.39 -13.64
CA ILE A 235 -5.82 19.76 -12.22
C ILE A 235 -7.31 19.89 -11.89
N GLU A 236 -8.05 20.61 -12.73
CA GLU A 236 -9.48 20.89 -12.55
C GLU A 236 -10.39 19.76 -13.07
N ASP A 237 -9.85 18.79 -13.82
CA ASP A 237 -10.62 17.65 -14.32
C ASP A 237 -11.02 16.69 -13.17
N PRO A 238 -12.32 16.51 -12.87
CA PRO A 238 -12.78 15.61 -11.80
C PRO A 238 -12.62 14.13 -12.15
N SER A 239 -12.34 13.78 -13.41
CA SER A 239 -11.98 12.43 -13.81
C SER A 239 -10.54 12.07 -13.38
N VAL A 240 -9.68 13.09 -13.24
CA VAL A 240 -8.31 12.96 -12.74
C VAL A 240 -8.33 13.04 -11.22
N VAL A 241 -7.99 11.93 -10.56
CA VAL A 241 -7.92 11.87 -9.09
C VAL A 241 -6.61 12.48 -8.64
N LYS A 242 -6.67 13.50 -7.78
CA LYS A 242 -5.51 14.13 -7.17
C LYS A 242 -5.14 13.39 -5.88
N ALA A 243 -3.84 13.25 -5.64
CA ALA A 243 -3.28 12.65 -4.43
C ALA A 243 -2.45 13.69 -3.67
N VAL A 244 -2.57 13.69 -2.34
CA VAL A 244 -1.70 14.45 -1.46
C VAL A 244 -1.09 13.49 -0.45
N PHE A 245 0.21 13.59 -0.23
CA PHE A 245 0.98 12.72 0.66
C PHE A 245 2.07 13.53 1.39
N ASN A 246 2.55 13.02 2.52
CA ASN A 246 3.56 13.71 3.32
C ASN A 246 4.99 13.48 2.78
N ARG A 247 6.00 14.07 3.44
CA ARG A 247 7.42 13.93 3.06
C ARG A 247 7.94 12.48 3.05
N HIS A 248 7.26 11.57 3.74
CA HIS A 248 7.58 10.15 3.79
C HIS A 248 6.80 9.35 2.74
N GLY A 249 6.02 10.01 1.88
CA GLY A 249 5.17 9.37 0.88
C GLY A 249 3.95 8.68 1.48
N GLN A 250 3.56 8.96 2.73
CA GLN A 250 2.31 8.43 3.26
C GLN A 250 1.13 9.24 2.71
N ALA A 251 0.12 8.55 2.16
CA ALA A 251 -1.10 9.19 1.68
C ALA A 251 -1.77 9.98 2.81
N LEU A 252 -2.10 11.24 2.53
CA LEU A 252 -2.91 12.08 3.40
C LEU A 252 -4.36 12.07 2.93
N TYR A 253 -4.59 12.25 1.62
CA TYR A 253 -5.93 12.25 1.05
C TYR A 253 -5.91 12.06 -0.48
N PHE A 254 -7.04 11.62 -1.03
CA PHE A 254 -7.32 11.57 -2.46
C PHE A 254 -8.63 12.32 -2.75
N SER A 255 -8.68 13.09 -3.83
CA SER A 255 -9.89 13.83 -4.18
C SER A 255 -10.03 14.03 -5.68
N ARG A 256 -11.28 14.10 -6.15
CA ARG A 256 -11.60 14.63 -7.48
C ARG A 256 -11.53 16.17 -7.52
N SER A 257 -11.56 16.84 -6.38
CA SER A 257 -11.32 18.28 -6.27
C SER A 257 -9.83 18.60 -6.40
N SER A 258 -9.51 19.81 -6.86
CA SER A 258 -8.14 20.30 -6.94
C SER A 258 -7.53 20.44 -5.54
N ILE A 259 -6.55 19.57 -5.25
CA ILE A 259 -5.80 19.57 -3.99
C ILE A 259 -4.29 19.46 -4.29
N PRO A 260 -3.43 20.21 -3.57
CA PRO A 260 -3.78 21.17 -2.52
C PRO A 260 -4.39 22.46 -3.07
N HIS A 261 -5.22 23.15 -2.26
CA HIS A 261 -5.69 24.49 -2.60
C HIS A 261 -4.55 25.51 -2.42
N ILE A 262 -4.24 26.27 -3.46
CA ILE A 262 -3.24 27.34 -3.42
C ILE A 262 -3.94 28.64 -3.03
N ARG A 263 -3.78 29.05 -1.75
CA ARG A 263 -4.41 30.27 -1.21
C ARG A 263 -3.88 31.55 -1.89
N ASP A 264 -2.55 31.63 -2.01
CA ASP A 264 -1.86 32.81 -2.51
C ASP A 264 -1.29 32.50 -3.90
N VAL A 265 -1.94 32.97 -4.95
CA VAL A 265 -1.44 32.83 -6.33
C VAL A 265 -0.41 33.93 -6.58
N THR A 266 0.85 33.66 -6.26
CA THR A 266 1.97 34.56 -6.59
C THR A 266 2.85 33.92 -7.64
N GLY A 267 2.65 34.30 -8.91
CA GLY A 267 3.37 33.69 -10.04
C GLY A 267 2.75 32.36 -10.47
N GLU A 268 3.49 31.61 -11.28
CA GLU A 268 3.06 30.27 -11.69
C GLU A 268 3.18 29.28 -10.51
N PRO A 269 2.27 28.28 -10.42
CA PRO A 269 2.39 27.23 -9.40
C PRO A 269 3.77 26.57 -9.49
N GLU A 270 4.39 26.25 -8.35
CA GLU A 270 5.64 25.48 -8.42
C GLU A 270 5.36 24.12 -9.11
N PRO A 271 6.19 23.72 -10.09
CA PRO A 271 6.06 22.40 -10.71
C PRO A 271 6.11 21.28 -9.66
N GLY A 272 5.33 20.23 -9.86
CA GLY A 272 5.32 19.07 -8.95
C GLY A 272 4.53 19.26 -7.66
N ILE A 273 3.66 20.28 -7.56
CA ILE A 273 2.70 20.41 -6.45
C ILE A 273 1.53 19.42 -6.61
N TYR A 274 1.01 19.28 -7.83
CA TYR A 274 -0.15 18.45 -8.10
C TYR A 274 0.26 17.07 -8.58
N TRP A 275 -0.38 16.05 -8.01
CA TRP A 275 -0.08 14.66 -8.28
C TRP A 275 -1.34 13.92 -8.70
N ARG A 276 -1.30 13.27 -9.85
CA ARG A 276 -2.34 12.37 -10.33
C ARG A 276 -2.12 11.00 -9.71
N HIS A 277 -3.13 10.49 -9.03
CA HIS A 277 -3.17 9.12 -8.56
C HIS A 277 -3.26 8.12 -9.73
N ILE A 278 -2.52 7.03 -9.64
CA ILE A 278 -2.51 5.92 -10.59
C ILE A 278 -3.24 4.73 -9.94
N GLY A 279 -4.21 4.14 -10.64
CA GLY A 279 -5.11 3.10 -10.13
C GLY A 279 -4.50 1.72 -9.86
N ILE A 280 -3.19 1.65 -9.64
CA ILE A 280 -2.45 0.44 -9.28
C ILE A 280 -2.24 0.39 -7.77
N TYR A 281 -2.34 -0.80 -7.18
CA TYR A 281 -2.24 -0.96 -5.74
C TYR A 281 -1.46 -2.20 -5.34
N ALA A 282 -0.70 -2.11 -4.24
CA ALA A 282 -0.23 -3.25 -3.48
C ALA A 282 -1.02 -3.38 -2.19
N TYR A 283 -1.35 -4.60 -1.80
CA TYR A 283 -2.02 -4.90 -0.53
C TYR A 283 -1.29 -6.02 0.17
N ARG A 284 -1.16 -5.95 1.50
CA ARG A 284 -1.00 -7.17 2.29
C ARG A 284 -2.30 -7.97 2.18
N ARG A 285 -2.21 -9.29 1.99
CA ARG A 285 -3.41 -10.12 1.75
C ARG A 285 -4.42 -10.00 2.89
N ASP A 286 -3.95 -10.02 4.14
CA ASP A 286 -4.82 -9.92 5.30
C ASP A 286 -5.53 -8.55 5.37
N TYR A 287 -4.83 -7.47 4.99
CA TYR A 287 -5.41 -6.14 4.89
C TYR A 287 -6.45 -6.04 3.77
N LEU A 288 -6.16 -6.60 2.58
CA LEU A 288 -7.11 -6.66 1.46
C LEU A 288 -8.43 -7.34 1.88
N LEU A 289 -8.34 -8.49 2.56
CA LEU A 289 -9.52 -9.21 3.04
C LEU A 289 -10.32 -8.43 4.09
N LYS A 290 -9.64 -7.68 4.97
CA LYS A 290 -10.29 -6.77 5.92
C LYS A 290 -10.98 -5.61 5.20
N LEU A 291 -10.31 -4.99 4.22
CA LEU A 291 -10.82 -3.84 3.47
C LEU A 291 -12.13 -4.16 2.74
N VAL A 292 -12.21 -5.31 2.06
CA VAL A 292 -13.43 -5.70 1.32
C VAL A 292 -14.57 -6.15 2.24
N ALA A 293 -14.26 -6.56 3.47
CA ALA A 293 -15.28 -6.90 4.46
C ALA A 293 -15.89 -5.66 5.13
N GLU A 294 -15.19 -4.52 5.09
CA GLU A 294 -15.66 -3.26 5.65
C GLU A 294 -16.68 -2.59 4.71
N PRO A 295 -17.84 -2.09 5.21
CA PRO A 295 -18.78 -1.34 4.39
C PRO A 295 -18.18 -0.04 3.81
N PRO A 296 -18.71 0.45 2.67
CA PRO A 296 -18.29 1.73 2.11
C PRO A 296 -18.45 2.89 3.09
N CYS A 297 -17.39 3.69 3.27
CA CYS A 297 -17.41 4.84 4.16
C CYS A 297 -18.08 6.06 3.52
N ALA A 298 -18.32 7.12 4.31
CA ALA A 298 -18.95 8.34 3.81
C ALA A 298 -18.10 9.03 2.72
N LEU A 299 -16.77 9.08 2.90
CA LEU A 299 -15.84 9.74 1.98
C LEU A 299 -15.78 9.01 0.63
N GLU A 300 -15.66 7.69 0.65
CA GLU A 300 -15.73 6.86 -0.57
C GLU A 300 -17.03 7.13 -1.33
N ASN A 301 -18.17 7.19 -0.64
CA ASN A 301 -19.46 7.37 -1.30
C ASN A 301 -19.62 8.74 -1.97
N LEU A 302 -19.04 9.79 -1.38
CA LEU A 302 -19.07 11.16 -1.89
C LEU A 302 -18.11 11.34 -3.08
N GLU A 303 -16.87 10.88 -2.93
CA GLU A 303 -15.81 11.04 -3.95
C GLU A 303 -15.87 9.96 -5.04
N LYS A 304 -16.55 8.84 -4.79
CA LYS A 304 -16.50 7.62 -5.61
C LYS A 304 -15.06 7.13 -5.79
N LEU A 305 -14.37 6.95 -4.65
CA LEU A 305 -12.97 6.53 -4.53
C LEU A 305 -12.81 5.48 -3.43
N GLU A 306 -12.66 4.21 -3.81
CA GLU A 306 -12.57 3.05 -2.90
C GLU A 306 -11.42 3.14 -1.91
N GLN A 307 -10.27 3.70 -2.34
CA GLN A 307 -9.09 3.85 -1.50
C GLN A 307 -9.32 4.77 -0.28
N LEU A 308 -10.36 5.59 -0.29
CA LEU A 308 -10.74 6.39 0.89
C LEU A 308 -11.30 5.54 2.03
N ARG A 309 -11.86 4.35 1.75
CA ARG A 309 -12.24 3.37 2.78
C ARG A 309 -11.00 2.91 3.55
N ALA A 310 -9.91 2.64 2.84
CA ALA A 310 -8.65 2.27 3.49
C ALA A 310 -8.13 3.41 4.39
N LEU A 311 -8.15 4.66 3.92
CA LEU A 311 -7.74 5.79 4.76
C LEU A 311 -8.64 5.96 6.00
N ASP A 312 -9.94 5.80 5.85
CA ASP A 312 -10.93 5.87 6.96
C ASP A 312 -10.68 4.79 8.02
N MET A 313 -10.22 3.61 7.61
CA MET A 313 -9.80 2.51 8.50
C MET A 313 -8.44 2.73 9.17
N GLY A 314 -7.74 3.84 8.90
CA GLY A 314 -6.41 4.11 9.44
C GLY A 314 -5.26 3.40 8.72
N CYS A 315 -5.44 3.03 7.45
CA CYS A 315 -4.42 2.38 6.64
C CYS A 315 -3.11 3.16 6.61
N ARG A 316 -1.98 2.47 6.85
CA ARG A 316 -0.66 3.00 6.49
C ARG A 316 -0.47 2.78 4.99
N MET A 317 -0.83 3.79 4.21
CA MET A 317 -0.75 3.74 2.76
C MET A 317 0.46 4.51 2.23
N LYS A 318 1.33 3.83 1.49
CA LYS A 318 2.44 4.46 0.75
C LYS A 318 1.99 4.92 -0.63
N VAL A 319 2.44 6.10 -1.05
CA VAL A 319 2.35 6.60 -2.43
C VAL A 319 3.77 6.66 -3.00
N ILE A 320 4.03 5.87 -4.04
CA ILE A 320 5.27 5.90 -4.81
C ILE A 320 5.13 6.96 -5.90
N GLN A 321 6.19 7.72 -6.15
CA GLN A 321 6.22 8.68 -7.25
C GLN A 321 6.78 8.02 -8.50
N THR A 322 6.11 8.18 -9.63
CA THR A 322 6.57 7.70 -10.94
C THR A 322 6.40 8.78 -12.01
N GLN A 323 7.26 8.74 -13.02
CA GLN A 323 7.16 9.59 -14.20
C GLN A 323 6.31 8.96 -15.31
N ASP A 324 5.94 7.69 -15.15
CA ASP A 324 5.28 6.96 -16.23
C ASP A 324 3.81 7.33 -16.36
N PHE A 325 3.46 7.71 -17.58
CA PHE A 325 2.13 8.08 -18.02
C PHE A 325 1.61 6.95 -18.89
N GLY A 326 1.37 5.78 -18.28
CA GLY A 326 0.57 4.75 -18.92
C GLY A 326 -0.78 5.33 -19.36
N ILE A 327 -1.36 4.77 -20.43
CA ILE A 327 -2.72 5.12 -20.85
C ILE A 327 -3.69 4.02 -20.43
N GLY A 328 -4.70 4.39 -19.65
CA GLY A 328 -5.87 3.55 -19.42
C GLY A 328 -6.77 3.59 -20.66
N VAL A 329 -7.19 2.42 -21.15
CA VAL A 329 -8.10 2.30 -22.28
C VAL A 329 -9.51 2.15 -21.75
N ASP A 330 -10.30 3.22 -21.82
CA ASP A 330 -11.66 3.25 -21.28
C ASP A 330 -12.73 3.42 -22.36
N THR A 331 -12.35 4.04 -23.48
CA THR A 331 -13.20 4.21 -24.66
C THR A 331 -12.55 3.64 -25.93
N PRO A 332 -13.32 3.43 -27.01
CA PRO A 332 -12.74 3.04 -28.29
C PRO A 332 -11.69 4.01 -28.83
N GLU A 333 -11.81 5.31 -28.54
CA GLU A 333 -10.83 6.33 -28.94
C GLU A 333 -9.48 6.15 -28.24
N ASP A 334 -9.47 5.61 -27.02
CA ASP A 334 -8.22 5.35 -26.29
C ASP A 334 -7.43 4.19 -26.90
N VAL A 335 -8.09 3.27 -27.61
CA VAL A 335 -7.41 2.18 -28.34
C VAL A 335 -6.42 2.76 -29.34
N VAL A 336 -6.83 3.74 -30.14
CA VAL A 336 -5.97 4.36 -31.16
C VAL A 336 -4.75 5.02 -30.51
N LYS A 337 -4.94 5.68 -29.37
CA LYS A 337 -3.83 6.29 -28.61
C LYS A 337 -2.89 5.23 -28.06
N ALA A 338 -3.42 4.13 -27.52
CA ALA A 338 -2.64 3.00 -27.03
C ALA A 338 -1.83 2.33 -28.16
N GLU A 339 -2.43 2.14 -29.35
CA GLU A 339 -1.74 1.57 -30.51
C GLU A 339 -0.56 2.44 -30.96
N VAL A 340 -0.73 3.77 -30.99
CA VAL A 340 0.35 4.70 -31.32
C VAL A 340 1.51 4.58 -30.34
N LEU A 341 1.24 4.49 -29.04
CA LEU A 341 2.27 4.34 -28.01
C LEU A 341 2.95 2.97 -28.07
N LEU A 342 2.18 1.89 -28.27
CA LEU A 342 2.71 0.53 -28.41
C LEU A 342 3.65 0.36 -29.60
N ASN A 343 3.42 1.08 -30.70
CA ASN A 343 4.30 1.04 -31.86
C ASN A 343 5.64 1.78 -31.64
N ASN A 344 5.76 2.56 -30.57
CA ASN A 344 6.96 3.32 -30.22
C ASN A 344 7.78 2.68 -29.07
N LEU A 345 7.28 1.58 -28.48
CA LEU A 345 8.00 0.71 -27.54
C LEU A 345 8.86 -0.30 -28.30
#